data_AF-A0A7V6DCF1-F1
#
_entry.id   AF-A0A7V6DCF1-F1
#
_cell.length_a   1.000
_cell.length_b   1.000
_cell.length_c   1.000
_cell.angle_alpha   90.00
_cell.angle_beta   90.00
_cell.angle_gamma   90.00
#
_symmetry.space_group_name_H-M   'P 1'
#
loop_
_entity.id
_entity.type
_entity.pdbx_description
1 polymer ?
#
loop_
_entity_poly.entity_id
_entity_poly.type
_entity_poly.pdbx_seq_one_letter_code
_entity_poly.pdbx_strand_id
1 'polypeptide(L)'
;MIRWGYPCENVTLDASTNHTLQLRNVREERVREKFEQNLRDLWRMLEWNVQQGIALLRIGQHLVPFASHPSFPYDWYTAHAEALRAVGEFARRHGLRLSMHPGQYVNVGSPHADVVERSLAELRYSARVLEALGLPDCVLIVHLG
;
A
#
# COMPACT_ATOMS: atom_id res chain seq x y z
N MET A 1 24.81 3.08 10.94
CA MET A 1 24.03 2.13 11.77
C MET A 1 22.94 1.53 10.88
N ILE A 2 22.67 0.22 10.98
CA ILE A 2 21.71 -0.51 10.13
C ILE A 2 20.31 -0.40 10.74
N ARG A 3 19.28 -0.23 9.89
CA ARG A 3 17.85 -0.24 10.27
C ARG A 3 17.16 -1.45 9.62
N TRP A 4 16.21 -2.05 10.32
CA TRP A 4 15.50 -3.26 9.88
C TRP A 4 14.04 -2.98 9.53
N GLY A 5 13.47 -3.86 8.73
CA GLY A 5 12.05 -3.88 8.39
C GLY A 5 11.60 -5.20 7.85
N TYR A 6 10.30 -5.31 7.65
CA TYR A 6 9.65 -6.48 7.07
C TYR A 6 8.50 -6.04 6.16
N PRO A 7 7.93 -6.96 5.36
CA PRO A 7 6.88 -6.60 4.41
C PRO A 7 5.48 -7.07 4.79
N CYS A 8 4.51 -6.24 4.44
CA CYS A 8 3.08 -6.51 4.22
C CYS A 8 2.25 -6.91 5.45
N GLU A 9 2.77 -7.77 6.32
CA GLU A 9 2.04 -8.38 7.42
C GLU A 9 2.92 -8.64 8.63
N ASN A 10 2.30 -8.67 9.80
CA ASN A 10 2.92 -9.02 11.06
C ASN A 10 2.22 -10.26 11.63
N VAL A 11 2.93 -11.39 11.60
CA VAL A 11 2.41 -12.69 12.05
C VAL A 11 2.15 -12.77 13.55
N THR A 12 2.88 -12.00 14.37
CA THR A 12 2.68 -11.95 15.82
C THR A 12 1.35 -11.27 16.16
N LEU A 13 0.96 -10.26 15.38
CA LEU A 13 -0.29 -9.53 15.57
C LEU A 13 -1.48 -10.13 14.83
N ASP A 14 -1.26 -11.10 13.94
CA ASP A 14 -2.24 -11.51 12.93
C ASP A 14 -2.82 -10.29 12.19
N ALA A 15 -1.92 -9.44 11.65
CA ALA A 15 -2.26 -8.17 11.01
C ALA A 15 -1.66 -8.12 9.60
N SER A 16 -2.44 -7.71 8.60
CA SER A 16 -2.00 -7.63 7.21
C SER A 16 -2.55 -6.40 6.49
N THR A 17 -1.74 -5.83 5.60
CA THR A 17 -2.15 -4.76 4.68
C THR A 17 -2.61 -5.29 3.32
N ASN A 18 -2.82 -6.61 3.21
CA ASN A 18 -3.09 -7.31 1.95
C ASN A 18 -4.48 -7.97 1.87
N HIS A 19 -5.41 -7.64 2.78
CA HIS A 19 -6.79 -8.13 2.69
C HIS A 19 -7.41 -7.64 1.39
N THR A 20 -7.93 -8.58 0.60
CA THR A 20 -8.57 -8.30 -0.70
C THR A 20 -9.90 -9.04 -0.83
N LEU A 21 -10.51 -8.95 -2.00
CA LEU A 21 -11.75 -9.62 -2.36
C LEU A 21 -11.64 -10.20 -3.77
N GLN A 22 -12.61 -11.03 -4.16
CA GLN A 22 -12.71 -11.50 -5.54
C GLN A 22 -13.30 -10.41 -6.44
N LEU A 23 -12.86 -10.34 -7.70
CA LEU A 23 -13.29 -9.29 -8.64
C LEU A 23 -14.82 -9.16 -8.77
N ARG A 24 -15.56 -10.28 -8.77
CA ARG A 24 -17.04 -10.28 -8.83
C ARG A 24 -17.73 -9.56 -7.65
N ASN A 25 -16.99 -9.31 -6.57
CA ASN A 25 -17.46 -8.68 -5.35
C ASN A 25 -17.05 -7.21 -5.26
N VAL A 26 -16.36 -6.64 -6.26
CA VAL A 26 -15.92 -5.24 -6.26
C VAL A 26 -17.14 -4.33 -6.33
N ARG A 27 -17.45 -3.76 -5.17
CA ARG A 27 -18.49 -2.74 -4.93
C ARG A 27 -17.91 -1.79 -3.88
N GLU A 28 -18.31 -0.52 -3.94
CA GLU A 28 -17.76 0.53 -3.08
C GLU A 28 -17.74 0.14 -1.59
N GLU A 29 -18.88 -0.31 -1.05
CA GLU A 29 -19.03 -0.76 0.33
C GLU A 29 -17.97 -1.81 0.73
N ARG A 30 -17.85 -2.90 -0.04
CA ARG A 30 -16.91 -3.99 0.25
C ARG A 30 -15.44 -3.59 0.10
N VAL A 31 -15.14 -2.71 -0.83
CA VAL A 31 -13.77 -2.17 -1.00
C VAL A 31 -13.44 -1.27 0.18
N ARG A 32 -14.37 -0.43 0.66
CA ARG A 32 -14.19 0.40 1.86
C ARG A 32 -13.99 -0.45 3.11
N GLU A 33 -14.80 -1.48 3.32
CA GLU A 33 -14.62 -2.43 4.43
C GLU A 33 -13.21 -3.03 4.46
N LYS A 34 -12.71 -3.45 3.29
CA LYS A 34 -11.36 -4.02 3.17
C LYS A 34 -10.26 -2.98 3.35
N PHE A 35 -10.43 -1.78 2.80
CA PHE A 35 -9.50 -0.68 3.06
C PHE A 35 -9.42 -0.35 4.55
N GLU A 36 -10.56 -0.23 5.24
CA GLU A 36 -10.58 0.04 6.67
C GLU A 36 -9.93 -1.08 7.48
N GLN A 37 -10.12 -2.34 7.08
CA GLN A 37 -9.43 -3.48 7.68
C GLN A 37 -7.91 -3.36 7.51
N ASN A 38 -7.44 -3.13 6.28
CA ASN A 38 -6.01 -2.96 6.00
C ASN A 38 -5.41 -1.75 6.72
N LEU A 39 -6.15 -0.65 6.82
CA LEU A 39 -5.72 0.56 7.51
C LEU A 39 -5.60 0.33 9.03
N ARG A 40 -6.57 -0.36 9.64
CA ARG A 40 -6.49 -0.75 11.06
C ARG A 40 -5.27 -1.62 11.33
N ASP A 41 -5.01 -2.60 10.47
CA ASP A 41 -3.84 -3.48 10.61
C ASP A 41 -2.52 -2.72 10.39
N LEU A 42 -2.48 -1.78 9.43
CA LEU A 42 -1.34 -0.89 9.24
C LEU A 42 -1.04 -0.10 10.52
N TRP A 43 -2.03 0.53 11.16
CA TRP A 43 -1.84 1.24 12.42
C TRP A 43 -1.26 0.34 13.52
N ARG A 44 -1.84 -0.85 13.73
CA ARG A 44 -1.36 -1.84 14.71
C ARG A 44 0.11 -2.21 14.46
N MET A 45 0.47 -2.43 13.20
CA MET A 45 1.85 -2.76 12.80
C MET A 45 2.81 -1.59 13.02
N LEU A 46 2.41 -0.36 12.73
CA LEU A 46 3.25 0.82 12.94
C LEU A 46 3.49 1.08 14.44
N GLU A 47 2.47 0.99 15.27
CA GLU A 47 2.59 1.11 16.72
C GLU A 47 3.52 0.05 17.31
N TRP A 48 3.35 -1.20 16.87
CA TRP A 48 4.23 -2.30 17.28
C TRP A 48 5.67 -2.09 16.82
N ASN A 49 5.87 -1.60 15.59
CA ASN A 49 7.19 -1.30 15.06
C ASN A 49 7.94 -0.28 15.92
N VAL A 50 7.25 0.77 16.39
CA VAL A 50 7.83 1.75 17.31
C VAL A 50 8.27 1.07 18.61
N GLN A 51 7.43 0.21 19.18
CA GLN A 51 7.75 -0.51 20.42
C GLN A 51 8.91 -1.49 20.27
N GLN A 52 9.06 -2.12 19.10
CA GLN A 52 10.11 -3.10 18.82
C GLN A 52 11.38 -2.51 18.18
N GLY A 53 11.42 -1.21 17.93
CA GLY A 53 12.56 -0.56 17.27
C GLY A 53 12.74 -0.96 15.80
N ILE A 54 11.66 -1.33 15.11
CA ILE A 54 11.66 -1.66 13.67
C ILE A 54 11.29 -0.39 12.90
N ALA A 55 12.16 0.01 11.99
CA ALA A 55 12.07 1.34 11.37
C ALA A 55 11.57 1.32 9.92
N LEU A 56 11.45 0.15 9.29
CA LEU A 56 10.99 0.02 7.91
C LEU A 56 9.78 -0.90 7.82
N LEU A 57 8.78 -0.50 7.03
CA LEU A 57 7.64 -1.35 6.69
C LEU A 57 7.31 -1.20 5.21
N ARG A 58 7.15 -2.33 4.52
CA ARG A 58 6.59 -2.35 3.16
C ARG A 58 5.09 -2.56 3.25
N ILE A 59 4.32 -1.62 2.73
CA ILE A 59 2.86 -1.70 2.61
C ILE A 59 2.51 -2.65 1.46
N GLY A 60 1.49 -3.47 1.67
CA GLY A 60 0.95 -4.38 0.66
C GLY A 60 0.19 -3.67 -0.46
N GLN A 61 0.18 -4.27 -1.66
CA GLN A 61 -0.51 -3.71 -2.83
C GLN A 61 -2.03 -3.68 -2.68
N HIS A 62 -2.61 -4.52 -1.81
CA HIS A 62 -4.05 -4.49 -1.60
C HIS A 62 -4.51 -3.49 -0.53
N LEU A 63 -3.66 -2.55 -0.09
CA LEU A 63 -4.07 -1.53 0.90
C LEU A 63 -5.43 -0.93 0.52
N VAL A 64 -5.57 -0.53 -0.75
CA VAL A 64 -6.86 -0.22 -1.40
C VAL A 64 -7.11 -1.29 -2.47
N PRO A 65 -7.93 -2.33 -2.20
CA PRO A 65 -8.09 -3.44 -3.14
C PRO A 65 -8.62 -2.98 -4.50
N PHE A 66 -7.98 -3.41 -5.58
CA PHE A 66 -8.35 -3.10 -6.97
C PHE A 66 -8.24 -1.61 -7.37
N ALA A 67 -7.53 -0.76 -6.63
CA ALA A 67 -7.44 0.69 -6.90
C ALA A 67 -6.97 1.07 -8.32
N SER A 68 -6.19 0.22 -8.97
CA SER A 68 -5.71 0.40 -10.36
C SER A 68 -6.61 -0.25 -11.41
N HIS A 69 -7.62 -1.02 -10.99
CA HIS A 69 -8.48 -1.77 -11.90
C HIS A 69 -9.50 -0.84 -12.59
N PRO A 70 -9.81 -1.02 -13.89
CA PRO A 70 -10.75 -0.14 -14.62
C PRO A 70 -12.16 -0.08 -14.01
N SER A 71 -12.58 -1.13 -13.32
CA SER A 71 -13.89 -1.22 -12.65
C SER A 71 -13.88 -0.70 -11.20
N PHE A 72 -12.86 0.04 -10.78
CA PHE A 72 -12.80 0.54 -9.41
C PHE A 72 -13.96 1.54 -9.12
N PRO A 73 -14.69 1.40 -8.00
CA PRO A 73 -16.03 1.98 -7.92
C PRO A 73 -16.13 3.44 -7.44
N TYR A 74 -15.04 4.08 -7.00
CA TYR A 74 -15.08 5.46 -6.47
C TYR A 74 -13.71 6.16 -6.54
N ASP A 75 -13.65 7.45 -6.23
CA ASP A 75 -12.36 8.16 -6.06
C ASP A 75 -11.75 7.86 -4.68
N TRP A 76 -10.92 6.82 -4.62
CA TRP A 76 -10.25 6.43 -3.36
C TRP A 76 -9.25 7.46 -2.87
N TYR A 77 -8.62 8.22 -3.78
CA TYR A 77 -7.53 9.12 -3.42
C TYR A 77 -8.07 10.26 -2.56
N THR A 78 -9.15 10.89 -3.01
CA THR A 78 -9.85 11.91 -2.23
C THR A 78 -10.51 11.31 -0.98
N ALA A 79 -11.17 10.16 -1.11
CA ALA A 79 -11.89 9.53 0.00
C ALA A 79 -10.99 9.15 1.19
N HIS A 80 -9.73 8.79 0.95
CA HIS A 80 -8.82 8.26 1.96
C HIS A 80 -7.61 9.15 2.25
N ALA A 81 -7.53 10.34 1.64
CA ALA A 81 -6.39 11.26 1.78
C ALA A 81 -6.07 11.61 3.24
N GLU A 82 -7.10 11.91 4.06
CA GLU A 82 -6.90 12.28 5.46
C GLU A 82 -6.33 11.12 6.28
N ALA A 83 -6.86 9.91 6.08
CA ALA A 83 -6.41 8.71 6.76
C ALA A 83 -4.95 8.37 6.42
N LEU A 84 -4.58 8.46 5.13
CA LEU A 84 -3.20 8.23 4.67
C LEU A 84 -2.24 9.30 5.20
N ARG A 85 -2.67 10.57 5.21
CA ARG A 85 -1.87 11.67 5.81
C ARG A 85 -1.59 11.41 7.29
N ALA A 86 -2.58 10.95 8.05
CA ALA A 86 -2.41 10.63 9.46
C ALA A 86 -1.38 9.50 9.68
N VAL A 87 -1.39 8.47 8.83
CA VAL A 87 -0.36 7.41 8.83
C VAL A 87 1.03 8.00 8.57
N GLY A 88 1.14 8.88 7.59
CA GLY A 88 2.36 9.60 7.25
C GLY A 88 2.93 10.43 8.39
N GLU A 89 2.07 11.20 9.07
CA GLU A 89 2.45 12.01 10.23
C GLU A 89 2.94 11.15 11.40
N PHE A 90 2.28 10.02 11.65
CA PHE A 90 2.75 9.06 12.64
C PHE A 90 4.12 8.48 12.27
N ALA A 91 4.27 7.98 11.05
CA ALA A 91 5.52 7.41 10.57
C ALA A 91 6.68 8.42 10.67
N ARG A 92 6.44 9.68 10.28
CA ARG A 92 7.42 10.76 10.38
C ARG A 92 7.83 11.04 11.82
N ARG A 93 6.87 11.15 12.74
CA ARG A 93 7.13 11.42 14.18
C ARG A 93 8.00 10.34 14.82
N HIS A 94 7.89 9.10 14.35
CA HIS A 94 8.61 7.96 14.92
C HIS A 94 9.80 7.47 14.06
N GLY A 95 10.17 8.21 13.01
CA GLY A 95 11.32 7.85 12.16
C GLY A 95 11.13 6.55 11.36
N LEU A 96 9.88 6.18 11.08
CA LEU A 96 9.53 5.04 10.24
C LEU A 96 9.61 5.42 8.76
N ARG A 97 10.15 4.51 7.95
CA ARG A 97 10.22 4.63 6.50
C ARG A 97 9.30 3.60 5.85
N LEU A 98 8.46 4.07 4.92
CA LEU A 98 7.45 3.25 4.26
C LEU A 98 7.82 3.00 2.80
N SER A 99 7.44 1.83 2.29
CA SER A 99 7.67 1.46 0.89
C SER A 99 6.53 0.63 0.32
N MET A 100 6.49 0.49 -1.00
CA MET A 100 5.64 -0.46 -1.71
C MET A 100 6.46 -1.21 -2.76
N HIS A 101 6.03 -2.42 -3.10
CA HIS A 101 6.65 -3.23 -4.15
C HIS A 101 5.56 -3.91 -4.97
N PRO A 102 5.22 -3.39 -6.16
CA PRO A 102 4.25 -4.02 -7.05
C PRO A 102 4.74 -5.41 -7.46
N GLY A 103 3.79 -6.33 -7.63
CA GLY A 103 4.08 -7.74 -7.89
C GLY A 103 4.63 -7.99 -9.30
N GLN A 104 5.01 -9.24 -9.57
CA GLN A 104 5.64 -9.71 -10.81
C GLN A 104 4.83 -9.46 -12.10
N TYR A 105 3.52 -9.20 -12.00
CA TYR A 105 2.69 -8.88 -13.17
C TYR A 105 2.81 -7.42 -13.64
N VAL A 106 3.50 -6.57 -12.87
CA VAL A 106 3.82 -5.19 -13.27
C VAL A 106 5.10 -5.21 -14.08
N ASN A 107 4.95 -5.11 -15.40
CA ASN A 107 6.05 -5.11 -16.36
C ASN A 107 5.85 -4.00 -17.42
N VAL A 108 6.57 -2.89 -17.23
CA VAL A 108 6.56 -1.74 -18.17
C VAL A 108 7.32 -1.99 -19.46
N GLY A 109 8.16 -3.04 -19.52
CA GLY A 109 8.90 -3.47 -20.70
C GLY A 109 8.19 -4.54 -21.52
N SER A 110 6.94 -4.90 -21.18
CA SER A 110 6.18 -5.91 -21.89
C SER A 110 5.97 -5.54 -23.38
N PRO A 111 6.02 -6.50 -24.31
CA PRO A 111 5.67 -6.26 -25.71
C PRO A 111 4.15 -6.04 -25.91
N HIS A 112 3.34 -6.34 -24.91
CA HIS A 112 1.88 -6.21 -24.96
C HIS A 112 1.43 -4.88 -24.36
N ALA A 113 0.82 -4.04 -25.20
CA ALA A 113 0.41 -2.69 -24.81
C ALA A 113 -0.58 -2.68 -23.62
N ASP A 114 -1.49 -3.66 -23.54
CA ASP A 114 -2.45 -3.79 -22.44
C ASP A 114 -1.77 -4.15 -21.10
N VAL A 115 -0.68 -4.93 -21.15
CA VAL A 115 0.14 -5.23 -19.97
C VAL A 115 0.88 -3.96 -19.52
N VAL A 116 1.46 -3.20 -20.44
CA VAL A 116 2.13 -1.92 -20.13
C VAL A 116 1.14 -0.94 -19.48
N GLU A 117 -0.05 -0.81 -20.05
CA GLU A 117 -1.10 0.08 -19.53
C GLU A 117 -1.49 -0.29 -18.09
N ARG A 118 -1.80 -1.57 -17.84
CA ARG A 118 -2.13 -2.06 -16.49
C ARG A 118 -0.97 -1.91 -15.51
N SER A 119 0.26 -2.13 -15.97
CA SER A 119 1.48 -1.94 -15.15
C SER A 119 1.66 -0.48 -14.74
N LEU A 120 1.47 0.45 -15.67
CA LEU A 120 1.52 1.88 -15.38
C LEU A 120 0.39 2.31 -14.44
N ALA A 121 -0.81 1.74 -14.56
CA ALA A 121 -1.91 1.99 -13.63
C ALA A 121 -1.56 1.57 -12.19
N GLU A 122 -0.97 0.38 -12.01
CA GLU A 122 -0.53 -0.11 -10.70
C GLU A 122 0.60 0.75 -10.10
N LEU A 123 1.57 1.16 -10.93
CA LEU A 123 2.66 2.05 -10.50
C LEU A 123 2.14 3.43 -10.09
N ARG A 124 1.21 4.01 -10.84
CA ARG A 124 0.56 5.29 -10.49
C ARG A 124 -0.24 5.17 -9.19
N TYR A 125 -0.94 4.04 -8.99
CA TYR A 125 -1.62 3.75 -7.72
C TYR A 125 -0.63 3.75 -6.56
N SER A 126 0.43 2.94 -6.64
CA SER A 126 1.46 2.85 -5.60
C SER A 126 2.10 4.21 -5.31
N ALA A 127 2.45 4.97 -6.36
CA ALA A 127 3.03 6.30 -6.21
C ALA A 127 2.08 7.27 -5.48
N ARG A 128 0.79 7.27 -5.83
CA ARG A 128 -0.23 8.12 -5.16
C ARG A 128 -0.44 7.74 -3.71
N VAL A 129 -0.39 6.45 -3.35
CA VAL A 129 -0.42 6.04 -1.94
C VAL A 129 0.76 6.65 -1.21
N LEU A 130 1.98 6.48 -1.73
CA LEU A 130 3.19 7.01 -1.11
C LEU A 130 3.21 8.55 -1.03
N GLU A 131 2.66 9.23 -2.03
CA GLU A 131 2.47 10.68 -2.05
C GLU A 131 1.48 11.14 -0.96
N ALA A 132 0.35 10.45 -0.79
CA ALA A 132 -0.65 10.75 0.24
C ALA A 132 -0.11 10.58 1.67
N LEU A 133 0.92 9.74 1.87
CA LEU A 133 1.63 9.63 3.15
C LEU A 133 2.49 10.88 3.43
N GLY A 134 2.87 11.66 2.41
CA GLY A 134 3.67 12.88 2.59
C GLY A 134 5.04 12.65 3.24
N LEU A 135 5.65 11.48 3.06
CA LEU A 135 6.99 11.17 3.58
C LEU A 135 8.06 11.45 2.52
N PRO A 136 9.19 12.07 2.88
CA PRO A 136 10.21 12.48 1.90
C PRO A 136 11.06 11.31 1.37
N ASP A 137 11.08 10.17 2.07
CA ASP A 137 12.01 9.06 1.82
C ASP A 137 11.30 7.74 1.45
N CYS A 138 10.02 7.80 1.06
CA CYS A 138 9.28 6.65 0.54
C CYS A 138 9.99 5.97 -0.63
N VAL A 139 9.81 4.66 -0.77
CA VAL A 139 10.39 3.88 -1.88
C VAL A 139 9.33 3.07 -2.61
N LEU A 140 9.31 3.19 -3.93
CA LEU A 140 8.60 2.27 -4.82
C LEU A 140 9.62 1.34 -5.48
N ILE A 141 9.58 0.05 -5.13
CA ILE A 141 10.54 -0.96 -5.61
C ILE A 141 9.93 -1.68 -6.80
N VAL A 142 10.66 -1.80 -7.91
CA VAL A 142 10.17 -2.44 -9.14
C VAL A 142 11.30 -3.27 -9.76
N HIS A 143 10.99 -4.46 -10.29
CA HIS A 143 11.92 -5.25 -11.10
C HIS A 143 11.88 -4.79 -12.56
N LEU A 144 12.90 -5.11 -13.36
CA LEU A 144 12.94 -4.75 -14.79
C LEU A 144 11.93 -5.52 -15.65
N GLY A 145 11.39 -6.64 -15.14
CA GLY A 145 10.45 -7.51 -15.85
C GLY A 145 10.97 -8.94 -15.96
#